data_AF-A0A7I0KBS9-F1
#
_entry.id   AF-A0A7I0KBS9-F1
#
_cell.length_a   1.000
_cell.length_b   1.000
_cell.length_c   1.000
_cell.angle_alpha   90.00
_cell.angle_beta   90.00
_cell.angle_gamma   90.00
#
_symmetry.space_group_name_H-M   'P 1'
#
loop_
_entity.id
_entity.type
_entity.pdbx_description
1 polymer ?
#
loop_
_entity_poly.entity_id
_entity_poly.type
_entity_poly.pdbx_seq_one_letter_code
_entity_poly.pdbx_strand_id
1 'polypeptide(L)'
;MFRDVLQHSQRRMTACRKLIEAAATKRQAAVDRGAGGIRTRRKGSQQLPKWRRTPWATLLSAAVDAARARTTVGEISDAMRAAFGDHCATPEVGHSMASLWRRPEMTVLAGRLAKYAKRSGIKPKVMVAKLGQDGHARGAKVIASAIGDIGFDVLFGLLFQTPQKAAETAIETRLPFVLCGRVEVATEIGDGLFKLAVPVSL
;
A
#
# COMPACT_ATOMS: atom_id res chain seq x y z
N MET A 1 22.80 20.52 4.93
CA MET A 1 21.47 20.06 4.44
C MET A 1 21.55 19.31 3.11
N PHE A 2 21.93 19.93 1.96
CA PHE A 2 21.93 19.22 0.66
C PHE A 2 22.98 18.10 0.55
N ARG A 3 24.18 18.29 1.12
CA ARG A 3 25.22 17.25 1.20
C ARG A 3 24.80 16.05 2.04
N ASP A 4 24.11 16.28 3.14
CA ASP A 4 23.70 15.23 4.08
C ASP A 4 22.63 14.33 3.45
N VAL A 5 21.68 14.92 2.71
CA VAL A 5 20.66 14.19 1.95
C VAL A 5 21.30 13.32 0.86
N LEU A 6 22.27 13.87 0.12
CA LEU A 6 22.99 13.12 -0.91
C LEU A 6 23.81 11.96 -0.31
N GLN A 7 24.51 12.19 0.80
CA GLN A 7 25.25 11.14 1.49
C GLN A 7 24.34 10.04 2.03
N HIS A 8 23.19 10.41 2.61
CA HIS A 8 22.20 9.47 3.10
C HIS A 8 21.63 8.60 1.96
N SER A 9 21.32 9.23 0.83
CA SER A 9 20.88 8.54 -0.39
C SER A 9 21.94 7.55 -0.89
N GLN A 10 23.20 7.97 -1.00
CA GLN A 10 24.31 7.11 -1.43
C GLN A 10 24.54 5.91 -0.51
N ARG A 11 24.41 6.10 0.82
CA ARG A 11 24.52 5.01 1.81
C ARG A 11 23.41 3.98 1.61
N ARG A 12 22.16 4.42 1.48
CA ARG A 12 21.02 3.51 1.23
C ARG A 12 21.16 2.77 -0.10
N MET A 13 21.61 3.44 -1.15
CA MET A 13 21.87 2.82 -2.46
C MET A 13 22.95 1.73 -2.37
N THR A 14 24.02 1.99 -1.61
CA THR A 14 25.10 1.02 -1.42
C THR A 14 24.65 -0.17 -0.56
N ALA A 15 23.87 0.07 0.49
CA ALA A 15 23.26 -0.98 1.31
C ALA A 15 22.31 -1.86 0.48
N CYS A 16 21.44 -1.24 -0.32
CA CYS A 16 20.52 -1.92 -1.22
C CYS A 16 21.25 -2.85 -2.20
N ARG A 17 22.31 -2.35 -2.83
CA ARG A 17 23.15 -3.17 -3.73
C ARG A 17 23.66 -4.43 -3.04
N LYS A 18 24.23 -4.29 -1.83
CA LYS A 18 24.76 -5.42 -1.06
C LYS A 18 23.68 -6.44 -0.71
N LEU A 19 22.48 -5.98 -0.37
CA LEU A 19 21.35 -6.86 -0.06
C LEU A 19 20.87 -7.63 -1.29
N ILE A 20 20.83 -7.00 -2.47
CA ILE A 20 20.50 -7.67 -3.74
C ILE A 20 21.56 -8.74 -4.07
N GLU A 21 22.85 -8.42 -3.94
CA GLU A 21 23.95 -9.37 -4.16
C GLU A 21 23.91 -10.56 -3.16
N ALA A 22 23.51 -10.30 -1.91
CA ALA A 22 23.32 -11.33 -0.90
C ALA A 22 22.13 -12.24 -1.23
N ALA A 23 20.99 -11.68 -1.64
CA ALA A 23 19.82 -12.44 -2.09
C ALA A 23 20.16 -13.36 -3.27
N ALA A 24 20.91 -12.85 -4.25
CA ALA A 24 21.39 -13.62 -5.39
C ALA A 24 22.29 -14.79 -4.98
N THR A 25 23.18 -14.56 -4.01
CA THR A 25 24.08 -15.61 -3.49
C THR A 25 23.28 -16.69 -2.77
N LYS A 26 22.32 -16.31 -1.93
CA LYS A 26 21.43 -17.24 -1.22
C LYS A 26 20.61 -18.09 -2.20
N ARG A 27 20.06 -17.46 -3.24
CA ARG A 27 19.27 -18.14 -4.27
C ARG A 27 20.10 -19.12 -5.07
N GLN A 28 21.28 -18.70 -5.53
CA GLN A 28 22.19 -19.58 -6.27
C GLN A 28 22.57 -20.81 -5.44
N ALA A 29 22.89 -20.63 -4.15
CA ALA A 29 23.16 -21.76 -3.25
C ALA A 29 21.94 -22.68 -3.01
N ALA A 30 20.72 -22.16 -3.12
CA ALA A 30 19.51 -22.99 -3.07
C ALA A 30 19.30 -23.77 -4.37
N VAL A 31 19.55 -23.14 -5.53
CA VAL A 31 19.50 -23.79 -6.85
C VAL A 31 20.55 -24.88 -6.96
N ASP A 32 21.79 -24.61 -6.54
CA ASP A 32 22.91 -25.57 -6.59
C ASP A 32 22.66 -26.80 -5.70
N ARG A 33 21.88 -26.66 -4.62
CA ARG A 33 21.47 -27.78 -3.75
C ARG A 33 20.29 -28.59 -4.29
N GLY A 34 19.41 -27.97 -5.09
CA GLY A 34 18.20 -28.60 -5.63
C GLY A 34 18.33 -29.10 -7.06
N ALA A 35 19.30 -28.62 -7.83
CA ALA A 35 19.51 -28.98 -9.22
C ALA A 35 20.86 -29.69 -9.39
N GLY A 36 20.82 -30.93 -9.91
CA GLY A 36 21.98 -31.55 -10.54
C GLY A 36 22.45 -30.69 -11.72
N GLY A 37 23.38 -29.78 -11.45
CA GLY A 37 24.29 -29.19 -12.42
C GLY A 37 23.68 -28.29 -13.51
N ILE A 38 23.42 -27.02 -13.18
CA ILE A 38 23.69 -25.93 -14.14
C ILE A 38 24.44 -24.84 -13.39
N ARG A 39 25.78 -24.89 -13.46
CA ARG A 39 26.66 -23.82 -12.97
C ARG A 39 26.51 -22.61 -13.88
N THR A 40 25.71 -21.63 -13.48
CA THR A 40 25.79 -20.29 -14.06
C THR A 40 27.17 -19.73 -13.70
N ARG A 41 28.05 -19.57 -14.71
CA ARG A 41 29.35 -18.91 -14.52
C ARG A 41 29.10 -17.55 -13.89
N ARG A 42 29.51 -17.37 -12.62
CA ARG A 42 29.82 -16.05 -12.09
C ARG A 42 30.98 -15.52 -12.94
N LYS A 43 30.71 -14.64 -13.90
CA LYS A 43 31.79 -13.77 -14.38
C LYS A 43 32.19 -12.93 -13.17
N GLY A 44 33.33 -13.29 -12.58
CA GLY A 44 33.99 -12.51 -11.54
C GLY A 44 34.09 -11.07 -11.99
N SER A 45 34.00 -10.17 -11.01
CA SER A 45 34.00 -8.71 -11.13
C SER A 45 34.96 -8.19 -12.21
N GLN A 46 34.50 -8.12 -13.46
CA GLN A 46 35.13 -7.31 -14.48
C GLN A 46 34.87 -5.86 -14.11
N GLN A 47 35.89 -5.02 -14.26
CA GLN A 47 35.81 -3.58 -14.02
C GLN A 47 34.51 -3.04 -14.63
N LEU A 48 33.64 -2.49 -13.78
CA LEU A 48 32.35 -1.97 -14.23
C LEU A 48 32.63 -0.85 -15.25
N PRO A 49 32.05 -0.92 -16.47
CA PRO A 49 32.24 0.12 -17.49
C PRO A 49 31.82 1.49 -16.93
N LYS A 50 32.42 2.58 -17.43
CA LYS A 50 32.30 3.93 -16.85
C LYS A 50 30.84 4.37 -16.60
N TRP A 51 29.89 3.96 -17.43
CA TRP A 51 28.45 4.24 -17.27
C TRP A 51 27.81 3.52 -16.07
N ARG A 52 28.37 2.38 -15.61
CA ARG A 52 27.95 1.65 -14.40
C ARG A 52 28.48 2.25 -13.09
N ARG A 53 29.23 3.34 -13.14
CA ARG A 53 29.79 3.99 -11.93
C ARG A 53 28.80 4.96 -11.26
N THR A 54 27.64 5.20 -11.85
CA THR A 54 26.58 5.95 -11.16
C THR A 54 25.92 5.05 -10.11
N PRO A 55 25.45 5.61 -8.98
CA PRO A 55 24.74 4.84 -7.96
C PRO A 55 23.55 4.05 -8.54
N TRP A 56 22.80 4.65 -9.47
CA TRP A 56 21.63 4.02 -10.08
C TRP A 56 21.98 2.89 -11.06
N ALA A 57 22.98 3.10 -11.92
CA ALA A 57 23.45 2.06 -12.82
C ALA A 57 24.06 0.86 -12.07
N THR A 58 24.58 1.11 -10.87
CA THR A 58 25.07 0.06 -9.97
C THR A 58 23.92 -0.81 -9.43
N LEU A 59 22.79 -0.21 -9.05
CA LEU A 59 21.63 -0.98 -8.57
C LEU A 59 20.98 -1.81 -9.67
N LEU A 60 20.77 -1.22 -10.85
CA LEU A 60 20.24 -1.94 -12.00
C LEU A 60 21.16 -3.11 -12.39
N SER A 61 22.48 -2.87 -12.37
CA SER A 61 23.48 -3.92 -12.59
C SER A 61 23.29 -5.10 -11.61
N ALA A 62 23.21 -4.81 -10.31
CA ALA A 62 23.04 -5.84 -9.30
C ALA A 62 21.71 -6.60 -9.46
N ALA A 63 20.62 -5.91 -9.77
CA ALA A 63 19.31 -6.53 -10.01
C ALA A 63 19.33 -7.46 -11.23
N VAL A 64 19.97 -7.06 -12.33
CA VAL A 64 20.13 -7.90 -13.53
C VAL A 64 20.95 -9.16 -13.22
N ASP A 65 22.05 -9.02 -12.47
CA ASP A 65 22.88 -10.16 -12.08
C ASP A 65 22.15 -11.09 -11.09
N ALA A 66 21.33 -10.53 -10.18
CA ALA A 66 20.46 -11.31 -9.30
C ALA A 66 19.38 -12.08 -10.08
N ALA A 67 18.73 -11.44 -11.06
CA ALA A 67 17.75 -12.09 -11.91
C ALA A 67 18.37 -13.24 -12.73
N ARG A 68 19.61 -13.07 -13.23
CA ARG A 68 20.38 -14.15 -13.89
C ARG A 68 20.65 -15.34 -12.95
N ALA A 69 20.85 -15.08 -11.66
CA ALA A 69 20.98 -16.09 -10.61
C ALA A 69 19.62 -16.67 -10.14
N ARG A 70 18.53 -16.47 -10.90
CA ARG A 70 17.17 -16.95 -10.61
C ARG A 70 16.55 -16.39 -9.33
N THR A 71 17.02 -15.23 -8.89
CA THR A 71 16.40 -14.47 -7.79
C THR A 71 15.06 -13.91 -8.28
N THR A 72 14.01 -14.11 -7.49
CA THR A 72 12.67 -13.65 -7.82
C THR A 72 12.55 -12.13 -7.72
N VAL A 73 11.54 -11.57 -8.38
CA VAL A 73 11.21 -10.15 -8.25
C VAL A 73 10.93 -9.79 -6.79
N GLY A 74 10.21 -10.65 -6.05
CA GLY A 74 9.94 -10.47 -4.62
C GLY A 74 11.21 -10.38 -3.78
N GLU A 75 12.15 -11.32 -3.93
CA GLU A 75 13.42 -11.31 -3.19
C GLU A 75 14.27 -10.06 -3.50
N ILE A 76 14.27 -9.59 -4.75
CA ILE A 76 14.96 -8.34 -5.13
C ILE A 76 14.24 -7.14 -4.50
N SER A 77 12.92 -7.08 -4.59
CA SER A 77 12.10 -6.01 -3.99
C SER A 77 12.21 -5.97 -2.47
N ASP A 78 12.32 -7.11 -1.79
CA ASP A 78 12.50 -7.19 -0.33
C ASP A 78 13.88 -6.66 0.08
N ALA A 79 14.93 -6.97 -0.70
CA ALA A 79 16.25 -6.38 -0.50
C ALA A 79 16.23 -4.85 -0.66
N MET A 80 15.47 -4.34 -1.62
CA MET A 80 15.25 -2.90 -1.80
C MET A 80 14.46 -2.30 -0.64
N ARG A 81 13.39 -2.96 -0.19
CA ARG A 81 12.56 -2.54 0.95
C ARG A 81 13.38 -2.46 2.23
N ALA A 82 14.28 -3.41 2.47
CA ALA A 82 15.16 -3.37 3.64
C ALA A 82 16.12 -2.17 3.65
N ALA A 83 16.50 -1.63 2.48
CA ALA A 83 17.37 -0.46 2.38
C ALA A 83 16.63 0.88 2.34
N PHE A 84 15.43 0.91 1.75
CA PHE A 84 14.68 2.15 1.47
C PHE A 84 13.43 2.33 2.33
N GLY A 85 12.86 1.26 2.85
CA GLY A 85 11.51 1.21 3.41
C GLY A 85 10.42 1.21 2.33
N ASP A 86 9.17 1.10 2.76
CA ASP A 86 8.00 1.30 1.89
C ASP A 86 7.52 2.75 1.96
N HIS A 87 7.01 3.25 0.82
CA HIS A 87 6.31 4.53 0.80
C HIS A 87 4.86 4.33 1.27
N CYS A 88 4.46 5.08 2.29
CA CYS A 88 3.08 5.16 2.74
C CYS A 88 2.52 6.54 2.41
N ALA A 89 1.59 6.61 1.45
CA ALA A 89 0.91 7.85 1.10
C ALA A 89 -0.24 8.11 2.08
N THR A 90 -0.31 9.32 2.63
CA THR A 90 -1.48 9.78 3.38
C THR A 90 -2.59 10.12 2.40
N PRO A 91 -3.77 9.50 2.47
CA PRO A 91 -4.84 9.76 1.52
C PRO A 91 -5.47 11.12 1.81
N GLU A 92 -5.34 12.03 0.85
CA GLU A 92 -6.11 13.29 0.84
C GLU A 92 -7.39 13.09 0.04
N VAL A 93 -8.52 13.43 0.66
CA VAL A 93 -9.83 13.52 0.00
C VAL A 93 -10.04 14.99 -0.39
N GLY A 94 -10.25 15.23 -1.68
CA GLY A 94 -10.39 16.58 -2.22
C GLY A 94 -11.65 17.31 -1.78
N HIS A 95 -11.68 18.61 -2.08
CA HIS A 95 -12.74 19.54 -1.68
C HIS A 95 -14.10 19.27 -2.32
N SER A 96 -15.13 19.86 -1.70
CA SER A 96 -16.57 19.74 -2.00
C SER A 96 -16.91 19.70 -3.49
N MET A 97 -17.78 18.76 -3.87
CA MET A 97 -18.32 18.61 -5.20
C MET A 97 -19.52 19.54 -5.44
N ALA A 98 -19.24 20.81 -5.72
CA ALA A 98 -20.27 21.84 -5.98
C ALA A 98 -21.31 21.43 -7.05
N SER A 99 -20.94 20.60 -8.02
CA SER A 99 -21.87 20.10 -9.04
C SER A 99 -22.94 19.16 -8.49
N LEU A 100 -22.67 18.40 -7.43
CA LEU A 100 -23.66 17.52 -6.81
C LEU A 100 -24.82 18.33 -6.22
N TRP A 101 -24.51 19.48 -5.61
CA TRP A 101 -25.50 20.37 -5.00
C TRP A 101 -26.48 21.00 -5.98
N ARG A 102 -26.28 20.85 -7.30
CA ARG A 102 -27.26 21.25 -8.33
C ARG A 102 -28.51 20.36 -8.34
N ARG A 103 -28.45 19.20 -7.69
CA ARG A 103 -29.55 18.23 -7.62
C ARG A 103 -30.39 18.46 -6.36
N PRO A 104 -31.70 18.74 -6.45
CA PRO A 104 -32.54 19.02 -5.28
C PRO A 104 -32.59 17.87 -4.27
N GLU A 105 -32.38 16.62 -4.72
CA GLU A 105 -32.30 15.43 -3.88
C GLU A 105 -31.18 15.54 -2.84
N MET A 106 -30.07 16.21 -3.17
CA MET A 106 -28.92 16.38 -2.27
C MET A 106 -29.28 17.27 -1.08
N THR A 107 -30.01 18.37 -1.32
CA THR A 107 -30.51 19.26 -0.27
C THR A 107 -31.45 18.51 0.68
N VAL A 108 -32.32 17.65 0.14
CA VAL A 108 -33.23 16.83 0.95
C VAL A 108 -32.44 15.84 1.82
N LEU A 109 -31.45 15.14 1.25
CA LEU A 109 -30.61 14.19 1.99
C LEU A 109 -29.79 14.90 3.07
N ALA A 110 -29.13 16.00 2.74
CA ALA A 110 -28.37 16.80 3.70
C ALA A 110 -29.25 17.31 4.85
N GLY A 111 -30.47 17.78 4.55
CA GLY A 111 -31.44 18.18 5.56
C GLY A 111 -31.86 17.04 6.48
N ARG A 112 -32.04 15.82 5.95
CA ARG A 112 -32.35 14.62 6.74
C ARG A 112 -31.18 14.23 7.64
N LEU A 113 -29.95 14.26 7.13
CA LEU A 113 -28.75 13.94 7.91
C LEU A 113 -28.49 14.99 9.00
N ALA A 114 -28.73 16.27 8.72
CA ALA A 114 -28.63 17.33 9.72
C ALA A 114 -29.64 17.14 10.85
N LYS A 115 -30.89 16.79 10.52
CA LYS A 115 -31.92 16.44 11.53
C LYS A 115 -31.52 15.21 12.34
N TYR A 116 -30.97 14.18 11.70
CA TYR A 116 -30.44 13.01 12.38
C TYR A 116 -29.34 13.39 13.36
N ALA A 117 -28.32 14.12 12.89
CA ALA A 117 -27.18 14.53 13.72
C ALA A 117 -27.60 15.39 14.92
N LYS A 118 -28.61 16.27 14.74
CA LYS A 118 -29.17 17.05 15.85
C LYS A 118 -29.87 16.18 16.89
N ARG A 119 -30.54 15.10 16.48
CA ARG A 119 -31.26 14.18 17.37
C ARG A 119 -30.34 13.17 18.05
N SER A 120 -29.35 12.63 17.33
CA SER A 120 -28.43 11.60 17.84
C SER A 120 -27.19 12.19 18.52
N GLY A 121 -26.90 13.48 18.33
CA GLY A 121 -25.67 14.13 18.79
C GLY A 121 -24.42 13.75 17.98
N ILE A 122 -24.54 12.89 16.95
CA ILE A 122 -23.42 12.41 16.15
C ILE A 122 -23.74 12.45 14.65
N LYS A 123 -22.75 12.82 13.84
CA LYS A 123 -22.81 12.59 12.39
C LYS A 123 -22.68 11.09 12.12
N PRO A 124 -23.42 10.54 11.15
CA PRO A 124 -23.22 9.16 10.73
C PRO A 124 -21.82 9.03 10.14
N LYS A 125 -21.15 7.91 10.42
CA LYS A 125 -19.76 7.68 10.03
C LYS A 125 -19.63 6.57 9.02
N VAL A 126 -18.65 6.68 8.13
CA VAL A 126 -18.38 5.64 7.13
C VAL A 126 -16.89 5.58 6.79
N MET A 127 -16.38 4.37 6.59
CA MET A 127 -15.06 4.13 6.03
C MET A 127 -15.16 3.88 4.53
N VAL A 128 -14.27 4.47 3.73
CA VAL A 128 -14.05 4.08 2.33
C VAL A 128 -12.72 3.33 2.27
N ALA A 129 -12.76 2.03 1.96
CA ALA A 129 -11.60 1.15 1.98
C ALA A 129 -11.15 0.75 0.57
N LYS A 130 -9.82 0.70 0.36
CA LYS A 130 -9.18 0.16 -0.85
C LYS A 130 -8.35 -1.07 -0.48
N LEU A 131 -8.74 -2.21 -1.02
CA LEU A 131 -8.25 -3.51 -0.59
C LEU A 131 -7.34 -4.17 -1.63
N GLY A 132 -6.30 -4.82 -1.13
CA GLY A 132 -5.28 -5.47 -1.95
C GLY A 132 -4.52 -4.45 -2.82
N GLN A 133 -3.81 -4.92 -3.85
CA GLN A 133 -2.90 -4.09 -4.67
C GLN A 133 -3.60 -3.09 -5.62
N ASP A 134 -4.90 -2.84 -5.44
CA ASP A 134 -5.67 -1.96 -6.31
C ASP A 134 -5.46 -0.47 -5.97
N GLY A 135 -4.63 0.18 -6.79
CA GLY A 135 -4.32 1.62 -6.68
C GLY A 135 -5.40 2.56 -7.22
N HIS A 136 -6.51 2.07 -7.80
CA HIS A 136 -7.54 2.93 -8.36
C HIS A 136 -8.32 3.66 -7.26
N ALA A 137 -7.89 4.87 -6.92
CA ALA A 137 -8.47 5.66 -5.83
C ALA A 137 -9.37 6.81 -6.30
N ARG A 138 -9.33 7.22 -7.58
CA ARG A 138 -10.04 8.41 -8.07
C ARG A 138 -11.55 8.35 -7.80
N GLY A 139 -12.22 7.28 -8.23
CA GLY A 139 -13.67 7.09 -8.00
C GLY A 139 -14.01 7.01 -6.51
N ALA A 140 -13.23 6.27 -5.74
CA ALA A 140 -13.42 6.16 -4.29
C ALA A 140 -13.30 7.53 -3.58
N LYS A 141 -12.33 8.37 -3.98
CA LYS A 141 -12.17 9.72 -3.43
C LYS A 141 -13.32 10.65 -3.79
N VAL A 142 -13.86 10.54 -5.01
CA VAL A 142 -15.06 11.26 -5.43
C VAL A 142 -16.26 10.88 -4.57
N ILE A 143 -16.47 9.57 -4.34
CA ILE A 143 -17.54 9.08 -3.46
C ILE A 143 -17.34 9.54 -2.01
N ALA A 144 -16.11 9.48 -1.50
CA ALA A 144 -15.79 9.93 -0.14
C ALA A 144 -16.08 11.43 0.05
N SER A 145 -15.66 12.26 -0.90
CA SER A 145 -15.93 13.71 -0.91
C SER A 145 -17.43 13.99 -0.97
N ALA A 146 -18.13 13.33 -1.91
CA ALA A 146 -19.57 13.46 -2.07
C ALA A 146 -20.35 13.12 -0.79
N ILE A 147 -20.04 12.00 -0.14
CA ILE A 147 -20.72 11.54 1.08
C ILE A 147 -20.42 12.48 2.26
N GLY A 148 -19.17 12.97 2.35
CA GLY A 148 -18.77 13.97 3.34
C GLY A 148 -19.56 15.27 3.20
N ASP A 149 -19.74 15.76 1.96
CA ASP A 149 -20.53 16.97 1.67
C ASP A 149 -21.98 16.86 2.16
N ILE A 150 -22.62 15.70 2.01
CA ILE A 150 -24.01 15.51 2.48
C ILE A 150 -24.11 15.57 4.02
N GLY A 151 -23.00 15.28 4.74
CA GLY A 151 -22.92 15.43 6.20
C GLY A 151 -22.46 14.19 6.97
N PHE A 152 -21.89 13.19 6.30
CA PHE A 152 -21.21 12.08 6.98
C PHE A 152 -19.82 12.48 7.48
N ASP A 153 -19.35 11.80 8.52
CA ASP A 153 -17.94 11.76 8.92
C ASP A 153 -17.25 10.62 8.16
N VAL A 154 -16.36 10.95 7.24
CA VAL A 154 -15.79 9.98 6.29
C VAL A 154 -14.33 9.74 6.61
N LEU A 155 -13.97 8.48 6.90
CA LEU A 155 -12.59 8.04 6.95
C LEU A 155 -12.22 7.42 5.60
N PHE A 156 -11.24 7.99 4.90
CA PHE A 156 -10.63 7.33 3.75
C PHE A 156 -9.47 6.46 4.23
N GLY A 157 -9.61 5.15 4.08
CA GLY A 157 -8.59 4.17 4.49
C GLY A 157 -7.31 4.27 3.65
N LEU A 158 -6.21 3.76 4.21
CA LEU A 158 -4.96 3.64 3.47
C LEU A 158 -5.13 2.74 2.24
N LEU A 159 -4.31 2.95 1.21
CA LEU A 159 -4.24 2.03 0.08
C LEU A 159 -3.58 0.72 0.50
N PHE A 160 -3.90 -0.34 -0.24
CA PHE A 160 -3.26 -1.65 -0.11
C PHE A 160 -3.51 -2.38 1.21
N GLN A 161 -4.59 -2.05 1.91
CA GLN A 161 -4.98 -2.77 3.12
C GLN A 161 -5.45 -4.20 2.78
N THR A 162 -5.15 -5.13 3.68
CA THR A 162 -5.85 -6.42 3.70
C THR A 162 -7.28 -6.21 4.24
N PRO A 163 -8.24 -7.06 3.87
CA PRO A 163 -9.59 -6.98 4.42
C PRO A 163 -9.61 -7.05 5.95
N GLN A 164 -8.79 -7.91 6.56
CA GLN A 164 -8.64 -7.97 8.02
C GLN A 164 -8.15 -6.63 8.60
N LYS A 165 -7.15 -5.99 7.98
CA LYS A 165 -6.64 -4.72 8.49
C LYS A 165 -7.66 -3.57 8.33
N ALA A 166 -8.47 -3.62 7.27
CA ALA A 166 -9.58 -2.69 7.09
C ALA A 166 -10.67 -2.88 8.16
N ALA A 167 -11.01 -4.13 8.50
CA ALA A 167 -11.95 -4.45 9.59
C ALA A 167 -11.43 -3.97 10.96
N GLU A 168 -10.15 -4.22 11.27
CA GLU A 168 -9.49 -3.69 12.48
C GLU A 168 -9.60 -2.16 12.55
N THR A 169 -9.26 -1.46 11.46
CA THR A 169 -9.34 0.01 11.39
C THR A 169 -10.77 0.50 11.64
N ALA A 170 -11.76 -0.17 11.05
CA ALA A 170 -13.17 0.18 11.22
C ALA A 170 -13.62 0.01 12.68
N ILE A 171 -13.22 -1.06 13.35
CA ILE A 171 -13.55 -1.33 14.76
C ILE A 171 -12.86 -0.31 15.68
N GLU A 172 -11.55 -0.13 15.52
CA GLU A 172 -10.75 0.82 16.31
C GLU A 172 -11.31 2.25 16.22
N THR A 173 -11.75 2.65 15.03
CA THR A 173 -12.31 3.98 14.77
C THR A 173 -13.83 4.07 15.01
N ARG A 174 -14.48 2.96 15.42
CA ARG A 174 -15.93 2.84 15.63
C ARG A 174 -16.76 3.28 14.41
N LEU A 175 -16.40 2.77 13.24
CA LEU A 175 -17.08 3.03 11.97
C LEU A 175 -18.12 1.94 11.69
N PRO A 176 -19.41 2.28 11.65
CA PRO A 176 -20.48 1.28 11.49
C PRO A 176 -20.60 0.74 10.07
N PHE A 177 -20.05 1.43 9.07
CA PHE A 177 -20.15 1.07 7.66
C PHE A 177 -18.78 1.14 7.00
N VAL A 178 -18.49 0.14 6.16
CA VAL A 178 -17.30 0.10 5.30
C VAL A 178 -17.75 -0.03 3.84
N LEU A 179 -17.33 0.92 3.01
CA LEU A 179 -17.57 0.92 1.57
C LEU A 179 -16.31 0.39 0.86
N CYS A 180 -16.46 -0.67 0.06
CA CYS A 180 -15.37 -1.23 -0.74
C CYS A 180 -15.83 -1.48 -2.19
N GLY A 181 -14.92 -1.29 -3.14
CA GLY A 181 -15.26 -1.34 -4.57
C GLY A 181 -15.29 -2.73 -5.21
N ARG A 182 -14.90 -3.79 -4.50
CA ARG A 182 -14.90 -5.17 -5.00
C ARG A 182 -15.73 -6.05 -4.09
N VAL A 183 -16.72 -6.73 -4.66
CA VAL A 183 -17.73 -7.52 -3.92
C VAL A 183 -17.11 -8.80 -3.34
N GLU A 184 -16.12 -9.37 -4.03
CA GLU A 184 -15.44 -10.60 -3.62
C GLU A 184 -14.67 -10.44 -2.31
N VAL A 185 -14.28 -9.21 -1.99
CA VAL A 185 -13.50 -8.87 -0.80
C VAL A 185 -14.40 -8.34 0.34
N ALA A 186 -15.67 -8.07 0.04
CA ALA A 186 -16.64 -7.58 1.02
C ALA A 186 -17.01 -8.66 2.04
N THR A 187 -17.11 -9.92 1.59
CA THR A 187 -17.34 -11.09 2.46
C THR A 187 -16.21 -11.29 3.46
N GLU A 188 -14.95 -11.14 3.02
CA GLU A 188 -13.78 -11.26 3.89
C GLU A 188 -13.73 -10.14 4.96
N ILE A 189 -14.19 -8.92 4.64
CA ILE A 189 -14.36 -7.86 5.64
C ILE A 189 -15.46 -8.25 6.63
N GLY A 190 -16.60 -8.75 6.13
CA GLY A 190 -17.71 -9.20 6.97
C GLY A 190 -17.28 -10.28 7.96
N ASP A 191 -16.53 -11.27 7.50
CA ASP A 191 -15.97 -12.33 8.34
C ASP A 191 -14.99 -11.77 9.39
N GLY A 192 -14.13 -10.82 8.99
CA GLY A 192 -13.21 -10.14 9.90
C GLY A 192 -13.95 -9.35 10.97
N LEU A 193 -14.97 -8.58 10.59
CA LEU A 193 -15.81 -7.83 11.52
C LEU A 193 -16.55 -8.77 12.49
N PHE A 194 -17.10 -9.88 12.01
CA PHE A 194 -17.77 -10.86 12.86
C PHE A 194 -16.82 -11.50 13.86
N LYS A 195 -15.64 -11.95 13.42
CA LYS A 195 -14.62 -12.56 14.30
C LYS A 195 -14.10 -11.60 15.37
N LEU A 196 -14.01 -10.30 15.06
CA LEU A 196 -13.49 -9.28 15.97
C LEU A 196 -14.58 -8.69 16.88
N ALA A 197 -15.84 -8.70 16.46
CA ALA A 197 -16.97 -8.14 17.21
C ALA A 197 -17.63 -9.14 18.17
N VAL A 198 -17.47 -10.44 17.95
CA VAL A 198 -17.95 -11.47 18.88
C VAL A 198 -16.84 -11.74 19.91
N PRO A 199 -17.01 -11.39 21.19
CA PRO A 199 -16.05 -11.80 22.21
C PRO A 199 -16.08 -13.32 22.29
N VAL A 200 -14.97 -13.96 21.92
CA VAL A 200 -14.76 -15.39 22.18
C VAL A 200 -14.69 -15.54 23.70
N SER A 201 -15.84 -15.77 24.29
CA SER A 201 -16.01 -16.18 25.68
C SER A 201 -15.97 -17.70 25.65
N LEU A 202 -14.79 -18.27 25.85
CA LEU A 202 -14.62 -19.67 26.26
C LEU A 202 -14.19 -19.67 27.73
#